data_AF-A0A1W5D769-F1
#
_entry.id   AF-A0A1W5D769-F1
#
_cell.length_a   1.000
_cell.length_b   1.000
_cell.length_c   1.000
_cell.angle_alpha   90.00
_cell.angle_beta   90.00
_cell.angle_gamma   90.00
#
_symmetry.space_group_name_H-M   'P 1'
#
loop_
_entity.id
_entity.type
_entity.pdbx_description
1 polymer ?
#
loop_
_entity_poly.entity_id
_entity_poly.type
_entity_poly.pdbx_seq_one_letter_code
_entity_poly.pdbx_strand_id
1 'polypeptide(L)' 'MAEAEAMYRRALEGYEKAWGPEHTSTLNTVNNLGVLYKDQGKMAEAEAMYRRALEGIKARWPKRKLCIDGR' A
#
# COMPACT_ATOMS: atom_id res chain seq x y z
N MET A 1 -10.66 3.67 -16.15
CA MET A 1 -9.36 3.08 -15.74
C MET A 1 -8.37 4.16 -15.27
N ALA A 2 -8.00 5.12 -16.13
CA ALA A 2 -7.03 6.18 -15.75
C ALA A 2 -7.52 7.12 -14.63
N GLU A 3 -8.83 7.43 -14.57
CA GLU A 3 -9.38 8.28 -13.51
C GLU A 3 -9.30 7.62 -12.13
N ALA A 4 -9.56 6.32 -12.04
CA ALA A 4 -9.44 5.56 -10.80
C ALA A 4 -7.98 5.51 -10.30
N GLU A 5 -7.02 5.35 -11.22
CA GLU A 5 -5.60 5.39 -10.90
C GLU A 5 -5.19 6.75 -10.32
N ALA A 6 -5.63 7.85 -10.93
CA ALA A 6 -5.38 9.20 -10.44
C ALA A 6 -5.99 9.44 -9.05
N MET A 7 -7.22 8.98 -8.81
CA MET A 7 -7.87 9.06 -7.50
C MET A 7 -7.10 8.29 -6.43
N TYR A 8 -6.68 7.06 -6.73
CA TYR A 8 -5.91 6.25 -5.78
C TYR A 8 -4.52 6.82 -5.50
N ARG A 9 -3.84 7.41 -6.50
CA ARG A 9 -2.56 8.11 -6.27
C ARG A 9 -2.72 9.31 -5.35
N ARG A 10 -3.77 10.13 -5.56
CA ARG A 10 -4.06 11.28 -4.70
C ARG A 10 -4.43 10.86 -3.27
N ALA A 11 -5.21 9.79 -3.13
CA ALA A 11 -5.55 9.22 -1.83
C ALA A 11 -4.29 8.68 -1.12
N LEU A 12 -3.41 7.98 -1.84
CA LEU A 12 -2.17 7.45 -1.32
C LEU A 12 -1.30 8.55 -0.73
N GLU A 13 -1.11 9.64 -1.46
CA GLU A 13 -0.30 10.80 -1.02
C GLU A 13 -0.89 11.43 0.26
N GLY A 14 -2.23 11.53 0.34
CA GLY A 14 -2.93 11.99 1.54
C GLY A 14 -2.73 11.06 2.74
N TYR A 15 -2.84 9.74 2.53
CA TYR A 15 -2.63 8.75 3.58
C TYR A 15 -1.18 8.67 4.05
N GLU A 16 -0.21 8.75 3.14
CA GLU A 16 1.22 8.81 3.47
C GLU A 16 1.53 10.04 4.32
N LYS A 17 0.94 11.20 3.97
CA LYS A 17 1.15 12.43 4.72
C LYS A 17 0.51 12.42 6.12
N ALA A 18 -0.68 11.85 6.25
CA ALA A 18 -1.42 11.89 7.50
C ALA A 18 -1.09 10.73 8.46
N TRP A 19 -0.77 9.54 7.94
CA TRP A 19 -0.61 8.32 8.74
C TRP A 19 0.74 7.61 8.51
N GLY A 20 1.46 8.00 7.47
CA GLY A 20 2.72 7.38 7.08
C GLY A 20 2.58 6.19 6.12
N PRO A 21 3.72 5.74 5.53
CA PRO A 21 3.75 4.67 4.54
C PRO A 21 3.43 3.28 5.12
N GLU A 22 3.61 3.08 6.42
CA GLU A 22 3.39 1.80 7.10
C GLU A 22 1.94 1.58 7.57
N HIS A 23 1.09 2.59 7.44
CA HIS A 23 -0.27 2.52 7.94
C HIS A 23 -1.15 1.60 7.09
N THR A 24 -2.05 0.84 7.74
CA THR A 24 -2.92 -0.15 7.08
C THR A 24 -3.70 0.44 5.90
N SER A 25 -4.24 1.64 6.05
CA SER A 25 -5.01 2.31 4.99
C SER A 25 -4.15 2.69 3.79
N THR A 26 -2.90 3.11 4.05
CA THR A 26 -1.92 3.40 3.01
C THR A 26 -1.58 2.14 2.23
N LEU A 27 -1.28 1.03 2.93
CA LEU A 27 -0.95 -0.26 2.33
C LEU A 27 -2.12 -0.85 1.53
N ASN A 28 -3.35 -0.71 2.02
CA ASN A 28 -4.57 -1.10 1.30
C ASN A 28 -4.74 -0.30 0.00
N THR A 29 -4.43 1.00 0.04
CA THR A 29 -4.52 1.87 -1.15
C THR A 29 -3.50 1.45 -2.21
N VAL A 30 -2.26 1.12 -1.81
CA VAL A 30 -1.24 0.57 -2.73
C VAL A 30 -1.68 -0.77 -3.32
N ASN A 31 -2.26 -1.67 -2.50
CA ASN A 31 -2.76 -2.95 -2.98
C ASN A 31 -3.88 -2.80 -4.02
N ASN A 32 -4.79 -1.84 -3.81
CA ASN A 32 -5.87 -1.55 -4.76
C ASN A 32 -5.36 -0.97 -6.08
N LEU A 33 -4.28 -0.16 -6.05
CA LEU A 33 -3.57 0.24 -7.27
C LEU A 33 -3.00 -0.97 -8.01
N GLY A 34 -2.40 -1.92 -7.30
CA GLY A 34 -1.90 -3.17 -7.89
C GLY A 34 -2.98 -3.97 -8.61
N VAL A 35 -4.17 -4.10 -7.99
CA VAL A 35 -5.33 -4.75 -8.61
C VAL A 35 -5.77 -4.03 -9.89
N LEU A 36 -5.83 -2.69 -9.84
CA LEU A 36 -6.22 -1.87 -10.98
C LEU A 36 -5.25 -2.02 -12.17
N TYR A 37 -3.94 -2.06 -11.91
CA TYR A 37 -2.94 -2.31 -12.96
C TYR A 37 -3.04 -3.72 -13.52
N LYS A 38 -3.34 -4.71 -12.69
CA LYS A 38 -3.57 -6.09 -13.14
C LYS A 38 -4.76 -6.16 -14.11
N ASP A 39 -5.85 -5.46 -13.79
CA ASP A 39 -7.05 -5.37 -14.63
C ASP A 39 -6.77 -4.65 -15.96
N GLN A 40 -5.85 -3.69 -15.97
CA GLN A 40 -5.36 -3.02 -17.18
C GLN A 40 -4.33 -3.85 -17.99
N GLY A 41 -3.97 -5.06 -17.54
CA GLY A 41 -2.93 -5.88 -18.18
C GLY A 41 -1.49 -5.40 -17.91
N LYS A 42 -1.30 -4.41 -17.04
CA LYS A 42 0.00 -3.84 -16.68
C LYS A 42 0.65 -4.61 -15.54
N MET A 43 1.05 -5.84 -15.82
CA MET A 43 1.64 -6.77 -14.83
C MET A 43 2.85 -6.20 -14.09
N ALA A 44 3.74 -5.47 -14.78
CA ALA A 44 4.93 -4.89 -14.17
C ALA A 44 4.60 -3.80 -13.13
N GLU A 45 3.64 -2.92 -13.44
CA GLU A 45 3.18 -1.89 -12.50
C GLU A 45 2.40 -2.51 -11.33
N ALA A 46 1.60 -3.54 -11.59
CA ALA A 46 0.90 -4.29 -10.54
C ALA A 46 1.89 -4.92 -9.55
N GLU A 47 2.93 -5.58 -10.06
CA GLU A 47 3.95 -6.21 -9.23
C GLU A 47 4.71 -5.20 -8.37
N ALA A 48 5.07 -4.04 -8.94
CA ALA A 48 5.71 -2.96 -8.20
C ALA A 48 4.85 -2.48 -7.01
N MET A 49 3.54 -2.31 -7.22
CA MET A 49 2.62 -1.93 -6.15
C MET A 49 2.52 -3.01 -5.07
N TYR A 50 2.37 -4.28 -5.45
CA TYR A 50 2.32 -5.38 -4.47
C TYR A 50 3.61 -5.52 -3.67
N ARG A 51 4.77 -5.34 -4.29
CA ARG A 51 6.07 -5.34 -3.59
C ARG A 51 6.15 -4.23 -2.54
N ARG A 52 5.77 -2.99 -2.90
CA ARG A 52 5.75 -1.87 -1.96
C ARG A 52 4.80 -2.13 -0.78
N ALA A 53 3.61 -2.69 -1.05
CA ALA A 53 2.67 -3.07 0.01
C ALA A 53 3.25 -4.16 0.93
N LEU A 54 3.91 -5.17 0.36
CA LEU A 54 4.57 -6.23 1.14
C LEU A 54 5.72 -5.69 2.00
N GLU A 55 6.54 -4.79 1.48
CA GLU A 55 7.61 -4.14 2.25
C GLU A 55 7.06 -3.33 3.42
N GLY A 56 5.98 -2.56 3.20
CA GLY A 56 5.34 -1.82 4.28
C GLY A 56 4.68 -2.72 5.33
N ILE A 57 4.08 -3.86 4.93
CA ILE A 57 3.59 -4.87 5.88
C ILE A 57 4.75 -5.48 6.68
N LYS A 58 5.87 -5.79 6.02
CA LYS A 58 7.07 -6.33 6.67
C LYS A 58 7.69 -5.33 7.64
N ALA A 59 7.70 -4.04 7.32
CA ALA A 59 8.20 -2.98 8.20
C ALA A 59 7.29 -2.77 9.44
N ARG A 60 5.98 -2.93 9.27
CA ARG A 60 5.00 -2.89 10.36
C ARG A 60 5.13 -4.07 11.32
N TRP A 61 5.44 -5.27 10.83
CA TRP A 61 5.50 -6.52 11.60
C TRP A 61 6.43 -6.47 12.83
N PRO A 62 7.70 -6.01 12.76
CA PRO A 62 8.58 -5.91 13.93
C PRO A 62 8.04 -4.94 14.99
N LYS A 63 7.43 -3.82 14.60
CA LYS A 63 6.81 -2.86 15.54
C LYS A 63 5.59 -3.45 16.24
N ARG A 64 4.75 -4.20 15.51
CA ARG A 64 3.53 -4.79 16.05
C ARG A 64 3.80 -5.99 16.95
N LYS A 65 4.87 -6.75 16.69
CA LYS A 65 5.35 -7.83 17.57
C LYS A 65 5.91 -7.28 18.89
N LEU A 66 6.63 -6.15 18.83
CA LEU A 66 7.12 -5.44 20.02
C LEU A 66 5.99 -5.02 20.99
N CYS A 67 4.80 -4.69 20.48
CA CYS A 67 3.63 -4.37 21.32
C CYS A 67 2.95 -5.60 21.94
N ILE A 68 3.19 -6.81 21.43
CA ILE A 68 2.53 -8.05 21.90
C ILE A 68 3.40 -8.78 22.92
N ASP A 69 4.73 -8.76 22.74
CA ASP A 69 5.71 -9.45 23.60
C ASP A 69 6.07 -8.67 24.88
N GLY A 70 5.44 -7.51 25.13
CA GLY A 70 5.63 -6.69 26.34
C GLY A 70 4.70 -7.04 27.52
N ARG A 71 4.26 -8.30 27.66
CA ARG A 71 3.38 -8.73 28.74
C ARG A 71 3.94 -9.93 29.49
#